data_AF-A0A7S2I9B2-F1
#
_entry.id   AF-A0A7S2I9B2-F1
#
_cell.length_a   1.000
_cell.length_b   1.000
_cell.length_c   1.000
_cell.angle_alpha   90.00
_cell.angle_beta   90.00
_cell.angle_gamma   90.00
#
_symmetry.space_group_name_H-M   'P 1'
#
loop_
_entity.id
_entity.type
_entity.pdbx_description
1 polymer ?
#
loop_
_entity_poly.entity_id
_entity_poly.type
_entity_poly.pdbx_seq_one_letter_code
_entity_poly.pdbx_strand_id
1 'polypeptide(L)'
;MPGQADVEESPGGVGAAGQVEAAVDEISAKLGTSEHPIPQPEGYDTTATLVAVNLPRSASSMDVGSFFSWYAPVVHTELLDTSITGSDANFLVTFVDSASADHVLQAGIQSYEGHPDRPIRLQRLSTERKSSWFW
;
A
#
# COMPACT_ATOMS: atom_id res chain seq x y z
N MET A 1 51.08 0.99 -33.41
CA MET A 1 49.72 0.44 -33.22
C MET A 1 49.69 -0.41 -31.95
N PRO A 2 49.35 0.17 -30.79
CA PRO A 2 48.63 -0.50 -29.71
C PRO A 2 47.24 0.16 -29.62
N GLY A 3 46.13 -0.50 -29.43
CA GLY A 3 45.79 -1.65 -28.60
C GLY A 3 44.35 -1.33 -28.18
N GLN A 4 43.38 -2.03 -28.77
CA GLN A 4 41.97 -1.89 -28.41
C GLN A 4 41.81 -2.14 -26.91
N ALA A 5 41.30 -1.15 -26.19
CA ALA A 5 40.75 -1.37 -24.86
C ALA A 5 39.31 -1.83 -25.06
N ASP A 6 39.09 -3.12 -24.83
CA ASP A 6 37.77 -3.70 -24.59
C ASP A 6 37.15 -2.97 -23.40
N VAL A 7 36.12 -2.18 -23.67
CA VAL A 7 35.24 -1.62 -22.65
C VAL A 7 34.28 -2.74 -22.26
N GLU A 8 34.56 -3.41 -21.14
CA GLU A 8 33.61 -4.30 -20.46
C GLU A 8 32.36 -3.48 -20.10
N GLU A 9 31.32 -3.63 -20.92
CA GLU A 9 29.95 -3.26 -20.58
C GLU A 9 29.47 -4.18 -19.46
N SER A 10 29.51 -3.68 -18.23
CA SER A 10 29.07 -4.40 -17.03
C SER A 10 27.54 -4.59 -17.08
N PRO A 11 27.01 -5.81 -17.19
CA PRO A 11 25.58 -6.03 -17.19
C PRO A 11 25.06 -6.17 -15.76
N GLY A 12 23.93 -5.54 -15.47
CA GLY A 12 23.02 -6.09 -14.45
C GLY A 12 23.02 -5.41 -13.08
N GLY A 13 22.74 -4.11 -13.05
CA GLY A 13 22.15 -3.46 -11.86
C GLY A 13 20.64 -3.71 -11.73
N VAL A 14 20.16 -4.93 -11.94
CA VAL A 14 18.73 -5.31 -11.80
C VAL A 14 18.60 -6.26 -10.61
N GLY A 15 18.99 -5.80 -9.42
CA GLY A 15 19.21 -6.70 -8.27
C GLY A 15 18.21 -6.54 -7.12
N ALA A 16 17.95 -5.31 -6.67
CA ALA A 16 17.27 -5.10 -5.38
C ALA A 16 15.88 -4.46 -5.52
N ALA A 17 15.73 -3.42 -6.33
CA ALA A 17 14.46 -2.69 -6.45
C ALA A 17 13.33 -3.58 -6.99
N GLY A 18 13.59 -4.34 -8.07
CA GLY A 18 12.57 -5.20 -8.68
C GLY A 18 12.14 -6.40 -7.82
N GLN A 19 13.03 -6.95 -6.99
CA GLN A 19 12.67 -8.03 -6.06
C GLN A 19 11.82 -7.53 -4.90
N VAL A 20 12.08 -6.31 -4.42
CA VAL A 20 11.29 -5.67 -3.37
C VAL A 20 9.90 -5.30 -3.89
N GLU A 21 9.78 -4.79 -5.13
CA GLU A 21 8.47 -4.49 -5.72
C GLU A 21 7.60 -5.74 -5.90
N ALA A 22 8.19 -6.86 -6.34
CA ALA A 22 7.48 -8.13 -6.45
C ALA A 22 7.03 -8.67 -5.08
N ALA A 23 7.88 -8.56 -4.06
CA ALA A 23 7.53 -8.96 -2.69
C ALA A 23 6.43 -8.07 -2.10
N VAL A 24 6.46 -6.77 -2.38
CA VAL A 24 5.40 -5.83 -1.99
C VAL A 24 4.08 -6.20 -2.66
N ASP A 25 4.08 -6.50 -3.96
CA ASP A 25 2.88 -6.95 -4.67
C ASP A 25 2.32 -8.23 -4.06
N GLU A 26 3.19 -9.21 -3.81
CA GLU A 26 2.79 -10.48 -3.21
C GLU A 26 2.24 -10.32 -1.79
N ILE A 27 2.85 -9.45 -0.98
CA ILE A 27 2.41 -9.23 0.40
C ILE A 27 1.17 -8.33 0.47
N SER A 28 1.02 -7.37 -0.44
CA SER A 28 -0.21 -6.57 -0.59
C SER A 28 -1.39 -7.49 -0.94
N ALA A 29 -1.17 -8.45 -1.84
CA ALA A 29 -2.18 -9.47 -2.15
C ALA A 29 -2.53 -10.38 -0.96
N LYS A 30 -1.60 -10.57 0.00
CA LYS A 30 -1.81 -11.36 1.22
C LYS A 30 -2.38 -10.55 2.38
N LEU A 31 -2.25 -9.23 2.38
CA LEU A 31 -2.79 -8.33 3.40
C LEU A 31 -4.32 -8.31 3.34
N GLY A 32 -4.98 -8.71 4.43
CA GLY A 32 -6.43 -8.90 4.49
C GLY A 32 -6.92 -10.31 4.12
N THR A 33 -6.00 -11.24 3.81
CA THR A 33 -6.34 -12.67 3.69
C THR A 33 -6.38 -13.36 5.05
N SER A 34 -6.90 -14.59 5.09
CA SER A 34 -6.98 -15.41 6.31
C SER A 34 -5.62 -15.63 7.01
N GLU A 35 -4.51 -15.52 6.27
CA GLU A 35 -3.16 -15.72 6.81
C GLU A 35 -2.62 -14.47 7.53
N HIS A 36 -3.06 -13.28 7.14
CA HIS A 36 -2.66 -11.99 7.73
C HIS A 36 -3.92 -11.14 7.98
N PRO A 37 -4.74 -11.53 8.98
CA PRO A 37 -5.97 -10.83 9.28
C PRO A 37 -5.64 -9.42 9.76
N ILE A 38 -6.07 -8.43 9.00
CA ILE A 38 -6.06 -7.05 9.46
C ILE A 38 -7.27 -6.89 10.37
N PRO A 39 -7.09 -6.50 11.64
CA PRO A 39 -8.22 -6.27 12.54
C PRO A 39 -9.13 -5.22 11.91
N GLN A 40 -10.38 -5.60 11.65
CA GLN A 40 -11.36 -4.65 11.14
C GLN A 40 -11.76 -3.70 12.28
N PRO A 41 -11.70 -2.39 12.08
CA PRO A 41 -12.17 -1.46 13.09
C PRO A 41 -13.69 -1.63 13.24
N GLU A 42 -14.15 -1.87 14.48
CA GLU A 42 -15.57 -2.15 14.76
C GLU A 42 -16.45 -0.96 14.36
N GLY A 43 -17.53 -1.24 13.62
CA GLY A 43 -18.51 -0.22 13.21
C GLY A 43 -18.20 0.49 11.89
N TYR A 44 -17.11 0.13 11.20
CA TYR A 44 -16.73 0.72 9.91
C TYR A 44 -17.05 -0.19 8.72
N ASP A 45 -17.41 0.43 7.59
CA ASP A 45 -17.64 -0.28 6.34
C ASP A 45 -16.30 -0.67 5.69
N THR A 46 -16.10 -1.98 5.52
CA THR A 46 -14.91 -2.55 4.89
C THR A 46 -14.78 -2.15 3.43
N THR A 47 -15.90 -1.93 2.74
CA THR A 47 -15.91 -1.49 1.35
C THR A 47 -15.54 -0.02 1.19
N ALA A 48 -15.72 0.77 2.26
CA ALA A 48 -15.25 2.14 2.39
C ALA A 48 -13.84 2.24 3.00
N THR A 49 -13.16 1.11 3.24
CA THR A 49 -11.83 1.09 3.87
C THR A 49 -10.76 0.63 2.89
N LEU A 50 -9.71 1.43 2.77
CA LEU A 50 -8.52 1.11 1.98
C LEU A 50 -7.32 0.87 2.90
N VAL A 51 -6.46 -0.04 2.47
CA VAL A 51 -5.12 -0.24 3.02
C VAL A 51 -4.16 0.54 2.14
N ALA A 52 -3.44 1.48 2.75
CA ALA A 52 -2.38 2.24 2.13
C ALA A 52 -1.03 1.66 2.59
N VAL A 53 -0.22 1.16 1.66
CA VAL A 53 1.07 0.53 1.94
C VAL A 53 2.22 1.33 1.34
N ASN A 54 3.42 1.08 1.89
CA ASN A 54 4.67 1.77 1.53
C ASN A 54 4.70 3.27 1.87
N LEU A 55 4.03 3.68 2.96
CA LEU A 55 4.15 5.05 3.44
C LEU A 55 5.44 5.24 4.24
N PRO A 56 6.00 6.46 4.28
CA PRO A 56 7.19 6.72 5.08
C PRO A 56 6.89 6.50 6.56
N ARG A 57 7.83 5.89 7.28
CA ARG A 57 7.67 5.58 8.71
C ARG A 57 7.53 6.82 9.61
N SER A 58 7.90 7.98 9.10
CA SER A 58 7.69 9.28 9.76
C SER A 58 6.26 9.80 9.62
N ALA A 59 5.44 9.24 8.72
CA ALA A 59 4.05 9.67 8.56
C ALA A 59 3.24 9.32 9.81
N SER A 60 2.41 10.25 10.27
CA SER A 60 1.42 9.99 11.32
C SER A 60 0.06 9.69 10.70
N SER A 61 -0.82 9.00 11.44
CA SER A 61 -2.19 8.76 10.99
C SER A 61 -2.94 10.07 10.66
N MET A 62 -2.61 11.16 11.35
CA MET A 62 -3.17 12.49 11.10
C MET A 62 -2.72 13.06 9.75
N ASP A 63 -1.44 12.94 9.41
CA ASP A 63 -0.91 13.43 8.14
C ASP A 63 -1.50 12.62 6.98
N VAL A 64 -1.55 11.30 7.13
CA VAL A 64 -2.13 10.39 6.13
C VAL A 64 -3.61 10.69 5.91
N GLY A 65 -4.39 10.84 6.99
CA GLY A 65 -5.81 11.21 6.88
C GLY A 65 -6.01 12.57 6.22
N SER A 66 -5.15 13.55 6.55
CA SER A 66 -5.18 14.88 5.93
C SER A 66 -4.87 14.80 4.44
N PHE A 67 -3.88 14.00 4.04
CA PHE A 67 -3.53 13.78 2.64
C PHE A 67 -4.69 13.17 1.85
N PHE A 68 -5.31 12.09 2.34
CA PHE A 68 -6.43 11.46 1.64
C PHE A 68 -7.70 12.33 1.64
N SER A 69 -7.85 13.23 2.62
CA SER A 69 -8.99 14.17 2.69
C SER A 69 -9.09 15.12 1.50
N TRP A 70 -7.97 15.35 0.77
CA TRP A 70 -7.97 16.12 -0.47
C TRP A 70 -8.68 15.41 -1.62
N TYR A 71 -8.76 14.09 -1.59
CA TYR A 71 -9.32 13.26 -2.65
C TYR A 71 -10.73 12.79 -2.33
N ALA A 72 -10.98 12.44 -1.06
CA ALA A 72 -12.31 12.08 -0.59
C ALA A 72 -12.44 12.23 0.94
N PRO A 73 -13.67 12.40 1.48
CA PRO A 73 -13.88 12.54 2.92
C PRO A 73 -13.44 11.31 3.73
N VAL A 74 -12.48 11.50 4.63
CA VAL A 74 -11.93 10.47 5.52
C VAL A 74 -12.63 10.53 6.88
N VAL A 75 -13.03 9.37 7.39
CA VAL A 75 -13.64 9.22 8.73
C VAL A 75 -12.61 8.77 9.76
N HIS A 76 -11.74 7.85 9.36
CA HIS A 76 -10.80 7.22 10.27
C HIS A 76 -9.49 6.87 9.57
N THR A 77 -8.39 6.94 10.32
CA THR A 77 -7.09 6.52 9.85
C THR A 77 -6.34 5.86 11.00
N GLU A 78 -5.83 4.66 10.76
CA GLU A 78 -5.16 3.83 11.75
C GLU A 78 -3.82 3.34 11.21
N LEU A 79 -2.78 3.39 12.04
CA LEU A 79 -1.49 2.80 11.70
C LEU A 79 -1.54 1.30 11.95
N LEU A 80 -1.13 0.51 10.96
CA LEU A 80 -0.97 -0.94 11.13
C LEU A 80 0.41 -1.25 11.70
N ASP A 81 0.45 -2.07 12.75
CA ASP A 81 1.69 -2.55 13.37
C ASP A 81 2.53 -3.43 12.42
N THR A 82 1.91 -3.96 11.38
CA THR A 82 2.56 -4.82 10.38
C THR A 82 3.24 -3.97 9.31
N SER A 83 4.58 -3.98 9.27
CA SER A 83 5.36 -3.44 8.15
C SER A 83 5.76 -4.55 7.17
N ILE A 84 5.63 -4.34 5.86
CA ILE A 84 5.99 -5.34 4.83
C ILE A 84 7.51 -5.48 4.72
N THR A 85 8.22 -4.35 4.71
CA THR A 85 9.66 -4.25 4.40
C THR A 85 10.52 -3.92 5.62
N GLY A 86 9.89 -3.66 6.78
CA GLY A 86 10.57 -3.21 8.01
C GLY A 86 10.96 -1.73 8.04
N SER A 87 11.04 -1.07 6.87
CA SER A 87 11.32 0.36 6.73
C SER A 87 10.09 1.23 6.53
N ASP A 88 8.98 0.62 6.12
CA ASP A 88 7.79 1.33 5.66
C ASP A 88 6.63 1.16 6.66
N ALA A 89 5.71 2.12 6.67
CA ALA A 89 4.49 2.10 7.46
C ALA A 89 3.29 1.82 6.57
N ASN A 90 2.31 1.10 7.14
CA ASN A 90 1.06 0.79 6.47
C ASN A 90 -0.08 1.39 7.27
N PHE A 91 -1.10 1.89 6.59
CA PHE A 91 -2.24 2.56 7.22
C PHE A 91 -3.54 1.98 6.70
N LEU A 92 -4.53 1.90 7.58
CA LEU A 92 -5.93 1.78 7.20
C LEU A 92 -6.53 3.17 7.08
N VAL A 93 -7.25 3.41 5.99
CA VAL A 93 -7.95 4.66 5.74
C VAL A 93 -9.40 4.32 5.45
N THR A 94 -10.29 4.72 6.34
CA THR A 94 -11.73 4.55 6.17
C THR A 94 -12.36 5.86 5.72
N PHE A 95 -13.06 5.79 4.61
CA PHE A 95 -13.78 6.89 4.00
C PHE A 95 -15.23 6.93 4.46
N VAL A 96 -15.93 8.04 4.17
CA VAL A 96 -17.35 8.20 4.51
C VAL A 96 -18.23 7.15 3.81
N ASP A 97 -17.88 6.79 2.59
CA ASP A 97 -18.60 5.79 1.79
C ASP A 97 -17.68 5.01 0.85
N SER A 98 -18.21 3.95 0.25
CA SER A 98 -17.47 3.09 -0.68
C SER A 98 -17.13 3.78 -2.00
N ALA A 99 -17.98 4.71 -2.48
CA ALA A 99 -17.73 5.47 -3.70
C ALA A 99 -16.52 6.40 -3.56
N SER A 100 -16.33 6.98 -2.38
CA SER A 100 -15.16 7.77 -1.99
C SER A 100 -13.88 6.94 -2.07
N ALA A 101 -13.92 5.72 -1.53
CA ALA A 101 -12.80 4.79 -1.64
C ALA A 101 -12.51 4.42 -3.12
N ASP A 102 -13.53 4.18 -3.93
CA ASP A 102 -13.36 3.91 -5.37
C ASP A 102 -12.75 5.10 -6.11
N HIS A 103 -13.17 6.33 -5.78
CA HIS A 103 -12.62 7.55 -6.38
C HIS A 103 -11.12 7.69 -6.09
N VAL A 104 -10.71 7.41 -4.85
CA VAL A 104 -9.30 7.43 -4.44
C VAL A 104 -8.49 6.34 -5.17
N LEU A 105 -9.04 5.14 -5.34
CA LEU A 105 -8.39 4.08 -6.11
C LEU A 105 -8.25 4.46 -7.60
N GLN A 106 -9.29 5.06 -8.19
CA GLN A 106 -9.28 5.53 -9.58
C GLN A 106 -8.33 6.70 -9.81
N ALA A 107 -8.10 7.54 -8.79
CA ALA A 107 -7.12 8.62 -8.85
C ALA A 107 -5.69 8.11 -9.05
N GLY A 108 -5.42 6.83 -8.79
CA GLY A 108 -4.13 6.19 -9.10
C GLY A 108 -2.99 6.85 -8.35
N ILE A 109 -3.21 7.21 -7.09
CA ILE A 109 -2.22 7.93 -6.28
C ILE A 109 -1.02 7.01 -6.06
N GLN A 110 0.13 7.42 -6.60
CA GLN A 110 1.39 6.68 -6.52
C GLN A 110 2.44 7.39 -5.67
N SER A 111 2.23 8.65 -5.28
CA SER A 111 3.20 9.40 -4.48
C SER A 111 2.53 10.06 -3.28
N TYR A 112 3.25 10.07 -2.16
CA TYR A 112 2.87 10.74 -0.92
C TYR A 112 3.83 11.91 -0.67
N GLU A 113 3.30 13.13 -0.57
CA GLU A 113 4.04 14.37 -0.26
C GLU A 113 5.33 14.60 -1.07
N GLY A 114 5.39 14.09 -2.30
CA GLY A 114 6.56 14.26 -3.16
C GLY A 114 7.78 13.43 -2.76
N HIS A 115 7.62 12.43 -1.89
CA HIS A 115 8.66 11.44 -1.62
C HIS A 115 8.83 10.51 -2.82
N PRO A 116 9.98 10.56 -3.52
CA PRO A 116 10.20 9.75 -4.73
C PRO A 116 10.72 8.35 -4.40
N ASP A 117 11.01 8.04 -3.13
CA ASP A 117 11.75 6.84 -2.78
C ASP A 117 11.00 5.56 -3.13
N ARG A 118 9.66 5.52 -2.95
CA ARG A 118 8.82 4.37 -3.30
C ARG A 118 7.38 4.78 -3.63
N PRO A 119 6.76 4.18 -4.65
CA PRO A 119 5.37 4.44 -4.93
C PRO A 119 4.47 3.84 -3.84
N ILE A 120 3.52 4.64 -3.35
CA ILE A 120 2.48 4.15 -2.46
C ILE A 120 1.53 3.26 -3.24
N ARG A 121 0.96 2.25 -2.57
CA ARG A 121 -0.05 1.38 -3.17
C ARG A 121 -1.29 1.37 -2.30
N LEU A 122 -2.43 1.37 -2.97
CA LEU A 122 -3.74 1.41 -2.35
C LEU A 122 -4.50 0.16 -2.73
N GLN A 123 -5.08 -0.50 -1.74
CA GLN A 123 -5.86 -1.70 -1.95
C GLN A 123 -7.10 -1.65 -1.07
N ARG A 124 -8.24 -2.11 -1.59
CA ARG A 124 -9.45 -2.22 -0.78
C ARG A 124 -9.28 -3.34 0.25
N LEU A 125 -9.76 -3.09 1.47
CA LEU A 125 -9.78 -4.11 2.52
C LEU A 125 -10.79 -5.21 2.11
N SER A 126 -10.31 -6.25 1.45
CA SER A 126 -11.13 -7.41 1.10
C SER A 126 -11.52 -8.14 2.38
N THR A 127 -12.79 -8.08 2.75
CA THR A 127 -13.35 -9.08 3.65
C THR A 127 -13.58 -10.34 2.82
N GLU A 128 -12.62 -11.25 2.79
CA GLU A 128 -12.96 -12.63 2.45
C GLU A 128 -13.83 -13.18 3.60
N ARG A 129 -15.11 -12.79 3.62
CA ARG A 129 -16.11 -13.65 4.24
C ARG A 129 -16.12 -14.92 3.40
N LYS A 130 -15.40 -15.95 3.87
CA LYS A 130 -15.81 -17.33 3.61
C LYS A 130 -17.27 -17.42 4.03
N SER A 131 -18.17 -17.26 3.07
CA SER A 131 -19.57 -17.62 3.18
C SER A 131 -19.63 -19.15 3.28
N SER A 132 -19.23 -19.67 4.44
CA SER A 132 -19.52 -21.04 4.87
C SER A 132 -20.96 -21.09 5.36
N TRP A 133 -21.89 -20.80 4.46
CA TRP A 133 -23.33 -21.02 4.60
C TRP A 133 -23.74 -22.01 3.52
N PHE A 134 -23.35 -23.27 3.71
CA PHE A 134 -24.08 -24.37 3.10
C PHE A 134 -24.53 -25.29 4.24
N TRP A 135 -25.81 -25.15 4.55
CA TRP A 135 -26.64 -26.15 5.22
C TRP A 135 -26.79 -27.39 4.33
#